data_AF-A0A1D2REG7-F1
#
_entry.id   AF-A0A1D2REG7-F1
#
_cell.length_a   1.000
_cell.length_b   1.000
_cell.length_c   1.000
_cell.angle_alpha   90.00
_cell.angle_beta   90.00
_cell.angle_gamma   90.00
#
_symmetry.space_group_name_H-M   'P 1'
#
loop_
_entity.id
_entity.type
_entity.pdbx_description
1 polymer ?
#
loop_
_entity_poly.entity_id
_entity_poly.type
_entity_poly.pdbx_seq_one_letter_code
_entity_poly.pdbx_strand_id
1 'polypeptide(L)'
;MAYKAEPPGKKYLKQSNYGELQHPFDTTTFWLDGSLQVSAFEQVHFLKNIIQHLLPFKQTAYDTLQQIMLVEKTPAYSLWAKTGWATRGTPQVGWYVGYVETSTDTWIFALNMVIQSEKDLPLRRELALTALKLKGIIE
;
A
#
# COMPACT_ATOMS: atom_id res chain seq x y z
N MET A 1 9.06 36.24 -10.59
CA MET A 1 9.37 35.05 -9.76
C MET A 1 8.05 34.40 -9.39
N ALA A 2 7.69 33.27 -10.01
CA ALA A 2 6.44 32.57 -9.71
C ALA A 2 6.68 31.60 -8.54
N TYR A 3 6.03 31.83 -7.41
CA TYR A 3 5.90 30.83 -6.34
C TYR A 3 5.10 29.65 -6.90
N LYS A 4 5.78 28.58 -7.31
CA LYS A 4 5.12 27.30 -7.53
C LYS A 4 4.79 26.73 -6.16
N ALA A 5 3.54 26.91 -5.71
CA ALA A 5 3.03 26.22 -4.53
C ALA A 5 3.29 24.71 -4.72
N GLU A 6 3.86 24.05 -3.72
CA GLU A 6 4.03 22.60 -3.78
C GLU A 6 2.65 21.93 -3.86
N PRO A 7 2.46 20.93 -4.73
CA PRO A 7 1.17 20.26 -4.84
C PRO A 7 0.76 19.67 -3.48
N PRO A 8 -0.53 19.72 -3.10
CA PRO A 8 -0.99 19.36 -1.76
C PRO A 8 -0.50 17.99 -1.26
N GLY A 9 -0.33 17.03 -2.18
CA GLY A 9 0.15 15.68 -1.86
C GLY A 9 1.63 15.61 -1.43
N LYS A 10 2.51 16.49 -1.91
CA LYS A 10 3.96 16.41 -1.65
C LYS A 10 4.27 16.61 -0.16
N LYS A 11 3.56 17.53 0.50
CA LYS A 11 3.67 17.75 1.94
C LYS A 11 3.37 16.46 2.71
N TYR A 12 2.30 15.74 2.34
CA TYR A 12 1.91 14.51 3.03
C TYR A 12 2.89 13.37 2.79
N LEU A 13 3.39 13.20 1.55
CA LEU A 13 4.44 12.21 1.25
C LEU A 13 5.67 12.39 2.15
N LYS A 14 6.11 13.63 2.34
CA LYS A 14 7.23 13.96 3.23
C LYS A 14 6.88 13.72 4.70
N GLN A 15 5.70 14.13 5.15
CA GLN A 15 5.27 13.95 6.54
C GLN A 15 5.07 12.49 6.93
N SER A 16 4.70 11.63 5.97
CA SER A 16 4.54 10.19 6.19
C SER A 16 5.76 9.37 5.83
N ASN A 17 6.87 10.01 5.40
CA ASN A 17 8.07 9.34 4.91
C ASN A 17 7.75 8.25 3.87
N TYR A 18 6.88 8.58 2.91
CA TYR A 18 6.34 7.61 1.96
C TYR A 18 7.11 7.61 0.65
N GLY A 19 8.13 6.75 0.60
CA GLY A 19 8.95 6.50 -0.58
C GLY A 19 9.80 7.70 -1.03
N GLU A 20 10.35 7.58 -2.22
CA GLU A 20 11.20 8.58 -2.85
C GLU A 20 10.52 9.13 -4.12
N LEU A 21 10.36 10.46 -4.18
CA LEU A 21 9.75 11.14 -5.32
C LEU A 21 10.84 11.83 -6.15
N GLN A 22 11.05 11.34 -7.37
CA GLN A 22 12.06 11.84 -8.31
C GLN A 22 11.50 12.96 -9.19
N HIS A 23 12.38 13.87 -9.62
CA HIS A 23 12.03 14.98 -10.52
C HIS A 23 12.58 14.74 -11.94
N PRO A 24 11.89 15.21 -13.00
CA PRO A 24 10.58 15.86 -12.98
C PRO A 24 9.44 14.86 -12.74
N PHE A 25 8.29 15.33 -12.21
CA PHE A 25 7.09 14.50 -12.04
C PHE A 25 5.82 15.30 -12.35
N ASP A 26 4.76 14.60 -12.75
CA ASP A 26 3.42 15.16 -12.93
C ASP A 26 2.62 15.09 -11.61
N THR A 27 2.08 16.21 -11.16
CA THR A 27 1.43 16.31 -9.83
C THR A 27 0.16 15.47 -9.68
N THR A 28 -0.40 14.99 -10.78
CA THR A 28 -1.65 14.22 -10.84
C THR A 28 -1.45 12.75 -11.22
N THR A 29 -0.25 12.36 -11.63
CA THR A 29 0.04 10.99 -12.09
C THR A 29 1.39 10.41 -11.65
N PHE A 30 2.16 11.11 -10.80
CA PHE A 30 3.50 10.72 -10.33
C PHE A 30 3.60 9.32 -9.70
N TRP A 31 2.49 8.74 -9.23
CA TRP A 31 2.45 7.39 -8.65
C TRP A 31 2.17 6.30 -9.69
N LEU A 32 1.88 6.65 -10.94
CA LEU A 32 1.58 5.72 -12.03
C LEU A 32 2.76 5.48 -12.95
N ASP A 33 3.70 6.43 -13.03
CA ASP A 33 4.81 6.47 -13.99
C ASP A 33 6.17 6.05 -13.41
N GLY A 34 6.23 5.75 -12.12
CA GLY A 34 7.46 5.37 -11.43
C GLY A 34 8.27 6.55 -10.89
N SER A 35 7.76 7.78 -10.98
CA SER A 35 8.40 8.95 -10.35
C SER A 35 8.40 8.82 -8.82
N LEU A 36 7.34 8.27 -8.23
CA LEU A 36 7.33 7.82 -6.84
C LEU A 36 7.69 6.34 -6.75
N GLN A 37 8.78 6.05 -6.04
CA GLN A 37 9.23 4.68 -5.77
C GLN A 37 9.10 4.38 -4.29
N VAL A 38 8.63 3.18 -3.97
CA VAL A 38 8.46 2.71 -2.59
C VAL A 38 8.77 1.22 -2.53
N SER A 39 9.61 0.84 -1.58
CA SER A 39 9.98 -0.55 -1.32
C SER A 39 8.88 -1.28 -0.53
N ALA A 40 8.93 -2.61 -0.54
CA ALA A 40 8.01 -3.43 0.26
C ALA A 40 8.17 -3.15 1.77
N PHE A 41 9.40 -2.90 2.24
CA PHE A 41 9.66 -2.55 3.63
C PHE A 41 9.08 -1.19 4.01
N GLU A 42 9.17 -0.20 3.11
CA GLU A 42 8.54 1.11 3.33
C GLU A 42 7.01 1.01 3.33
N GLN A 43 6.41 0.16 2.48
CA GLN A 43 4.97 -0.13 2.54
C GLN A 43 4.56 -0.71 3.89
N VAL A 44 5.31 -1.70 4.40
CA VAL A 44 5.07 -2.29 5.73
C VAL A 44 5.21 -1.24 6.83
N HIS A 45 6.25 -0.42 6.78
CA HIS A 45 6.48 0.64 7.77
C HIS A 45 5.37 1.70 7.75
N PHE A 46 4.93 2.11 6.55
CA PHE A 46 3.84 3.05 6.39
C PHE A 46 2.54 2.49 6.96
N LEU A 47 2.17 1.24 6.64
CA LEU A 47 1.00 0.60 7.21
C LEU A 47 1.09 0.47 8.73
N LYS A 48 2.27 0.17 9.28
CA LYS A 48 2.46 0.15 10.74
C LYS A 48 2.13 1.50 11.37
N ASN A 49 2.61 2.59 10.77
CA ASN A 49 2.31 3.94 11.25
C ASN A 49 0.83 4.32 11.07
N ILE A 50 0.18 3.82 10.01
CA ILE A 50 -1.27 3.98 9.81
C ILE A 50 -2.03 3.27 10.92
N ILE A 51 -1.75 1.99 11.20
CA ILE A 51 -2.42 1.17 12.21
C ILE A 51 -2.21 1.77 13.61
N GLN A 52 -1.03 2.32 13.89
CA GLN A 52 -0.71 2.96 15.17
C GLN A 52 -1.17 4.42 15.27
N HIS A 53 -1.84 4.95 14.25
CA HIS A 53 -2.32 6.33 14.15
C HIS A 53 -1.20 7.39 14.38
N LEU A 54 0.02 7.11 13.92
CA LEU A 54 1.21 7.95 14.17
C LEU A 54 1.40 9.07 13.14
N LEU A 55 0.63 9.07 12.06
CA LEU A 55 0.70 10.10 11.02
C LEU A 55 -0.19 11.31 11.38
N PRO A 56 0.10 12.52 10.85
CA PRO A 56 -0.61 13.75 11.23
C PRO A 56 -1.98 13.91 10.54
N PHE A 57 -2.80 12.86 10.56
CA PHE A 57 -4.16 12.86 10.04
C PHE A 57 -5.19 12.87 11.17
N LYS A 58 -6.41 13.31 10.86
CA LYS A 58 -7.52 13.26 11.82
C LYS A 58 -7.99 11.82 12.02
N GLN A 59 -8.51 11.51 13.22
CA GLN A 59 -9.08 10.19 13.53
C GLN A 59 -10.08 9.71 12.47
N THR A 60 -10.96 10.61 12.01
CA THR A 60 -11.95 10.28 10.97
C THR A 60 -11.34 9.81 9.65
N ALA A 61 -10.11 10.24 9.32
CA ALA A 61 -9.43 9.76 8.12
C ALA A 61 -8.92 8.32 8.28
N TYR A 62 -8.43 7.95 9.48
CA TYR A 62 -8.07 6.57 9.80
C TYR A 62 -9.28 5.65 9.76
N ASP A 63 -10.38 6.06 10.39
CA ASP A 63 -11.62 5.27 10.41
C ASP A 63 -12.16 5.05 8.99
N THR A 64 -12.16 6.11 8.17
CA THR A 64 -12.58 6.04 6.76
C THR A 64 -11.67 5.12 5.96
N LEU A 65 -10.35 5.23 6.14
CA LEU A 65 -9.38 4.38 5.45
C LEU A 65 -9.57 2.90 5.81
N GLN A 66 -9.72 2.59 7.10
CA GLN A 66 -9.95 1.23 7.57
C GLN A 66 -11.25 0.64 7.00
N GLN A 67 -12.33 1.43 6.93
CA GLN A 67 -13.58 0.98 6.31
C GLN A 67 -13.41 0.66 4.82
N ILE A 68 -12.71 1.52 4.08
CA ILE A 68 -12.51 1.36 2.63
C ILE A 68 -11.57 0.19 2.31
N MET A 69 -10.55 -0.04 3.14
CA MET A 69 -9.56 -1.10 2.90
C MET A 69 -10.05 -2.50 3.28
N LEU A 70 -11.17 -2.63 4.00
CA LEU A 70 -11.67 -3.94 4.45
C LEU A 70 -12.05 -4.80 3.24
N VAL A 71 -11.33 -5.92 3.06
CA VAL A 71 -11.58 -6.90 1.99
C VAL A 71 -12.41 -8.06 2.50
N GLU A 72 -12.15 -8.51 3.73
CA GLU A 72 -12.78 -9.69 4.30
C GLU A 72 -12.86 -9.58 5.82
N LYS A 73 -13.96 -10.10 6.37
CA LYS A 73 -14.17 -10.20 7.81
C LYS A 73 -14.81 -11.55 8.12
N THR A 74 -14.14 -12.33 8.96
CA THR A 74 -14.59 -13.64 9.43
C THR A 74 -14.61 -13.65 10.98
N PRO A 75 -15.11 -14.72 11.61
CA PRO A 75 -14.96 -14.89 13.06
C PRO A 75 -13.49 -15.01 13.53
N ALA A 76 -12.59 -15.48 12.66
CA ALA A 76 -11.19 -15.75 13.01
C ALA A 76 -10.27 -14.55 12.74
N TYR A 77 -10.53 -13.79 11.68
CA TYR A 77 -9.69 -12.67 11.28
C TYR A 77 -10.43 -11.61 10.46
N SER A 78 -9.82 -10.44 10.32
CA SER A 78 -10.20 -9.41 9.35
C SER A 78 -8.99 -9.07 8.47
N LEU A 79 -9.23 -8.86 7.18
CA LEU A 79 -8.22 -8.56 6.17
C LEU A 79 -8.49 -7.20 5.55
N TRP A 80 -7.51 -6.31 5.62
CA TRP A 80 -7.51 -5.02 4.95
C TRP A 80 -6.40 -4.99 3.92
N ALA A 81 -6.72 -4.72 2.66
CA ALA A 81 -5.70 -4.75 1.61
C ALA A 81 -6.09 -3.94 0.38
N LYS A 82 -5.08 -3.58 -0.41
CA LYS A 82 -5.26 -2.93 -1.70
C LYS A 82 -4.36 -3.56 -2.76
N THR A 83 -4.93 -3.72 -3.96
CA THR A 83 -4.20 -4.09 -5.17
C THR A 83 -3.64 -2.85 -5.86
N GLY A 84 -2.47 -2.99 -6.50
CA GLY A 84 -1.85 -1.96 -7.35
C GLY A 84 -1.19 -2.56 -8.58
N TRP A 85 -1.15 -1.81 -9.69
CA TRP A 85 -0.44 -2.21 -10.91
C TRP A 85 0.13 -0.96 -11.59
N ALA A 86 1.45 -0.85 -11.59
CA ALA A 86 2.17 0.21 -12.27
C ALA A 86 2.42 -0.20 -13.73
N THR A 87 1.52 0.20 -14.63
CA THR A 87 1.55 -0.18 -16.06
C THR A 87 2.51 0.66 -16.90
N ARG A 88 2.84 1.88 -16.45
CA ARG A 88 3.68 2.82 -17.18
C ARG A 88 5.17 2.66 -16.85
N GLY A 89 5.51 1.92 -15.80
CA GLY A 89 6.88 1.59 -15.43
C GLY A 89 7.41 0.37 -16.20
N THR A 90 8.73 0.27 -16.36
CA THR A 90 9.41 -0.91 -16.92
C THR A 90 10.46 -1.43 -15.92
N PRO A 91 10.35 -2.69 -15.45
CA PRO A 91 9.26 -3.62 -15.69
C PRO A 91 7.93 -3.16 -15.05
N GLN A 92 6.80 -3.69 -15.50
CA GLN A 92 5.52 -3.46 -14.84
C GLN A 92 5.50 -4.18 -13.50
N VAL A 93 5.11 -3.47 -12.44
CA VAL A 93 5.09 -4.01 -11.08
C VAL A 93 3.67 -4.09 -10.56
N GLY A 94 3.32 -5.27 -10.07
CA GLY A 94 2.06 -5.56 -9.42
C GLY A 94 2.22 -5.63 -7.91
N TRP A 95 1.27 -5.06 -7.18
CA TRP A 95 1.26 -4.98 -5.72
C TRP A 95 -0.01 -5.60 -5.13
N TYR A 96 0.16 -6.24 -3.97
CA TYR A 96 -0.90 -6.50 -3.02
C TYR A 96 -0.36 -6.26 -1.60
N VAL A 97 -0.88 -5.24 -0.95
CA VAL A 97 -0.36 -4.70 0.30
C VAL A 97 -1.50 -4.56 1.28
N GLY A 98 -1.27 -4.94 2.54
CA GLY A 98 -2.34 -4.98 3.53
C GLY A 98 -1.89 -5.50 4.88
N TYR A 99 -2.87 -5.78 5.72
CA TYR A 99 -2.68 -6.39 7.02
C TYR A 99 -3.86 -7.27 7.40
N VAL A 100 -3.59 -8.25 8.26
CA VAL A 100 -4.57 -9.14 8.87
C VAL A 100 -4.59 -8.87 10.37
N GLU A 101 -5.77 -8.66 10.94
CA GLU A 101 -5.96 -8.72 12.39
C GLU A 101 -6.62 -10.03 12.76
N THR A 102 -5.99 -10.72 13.71
CA THR A 102 -6.51 -11.92 14.36
C THR A 102 -6.95 -11.58 15.78
N SER A 103 -7.40 -12.56 16.56
CA SER A 103 -7.72 -12.34 17.99
C SER A 103 -6.51 -12.02 18.86
N THR A 104 -5.29 -12.33 18.41
CA THR A 104 -4.06 -12.20 19.22
C THR A 104 -3.02 -11.26 18.64
N ASP A 105 -3.02 -11.04 17.32
CA ASP A 105 -1.93 -10.32 16.65
C ASP A 105 -2.37 -9.64 15.34
N THR A 106 -1.57 -8.67 14.90
CA THR A 106 -1.71 -7.94 13.63
C THR A 106 -0.53 -8.23 12.72
N TRP A 107 -0.79 -8.81 11.56
CA TRP A 107 0.22 -9.21 10.57
C TRP A 107 0.19 -8.30 9.35
N ILE A 108 1.24 -7.52 9.14
CA ILE A 108 1.38 -6.62 8.00
C ILE A 108 2.14 -7.32 6.86
N PHE A 109 1.67 -7.17 5.63
CA PHE A 109 2.33 -7.72 4.46
C PHE A 109 2.39 -6.72 3.30
N ALA A 110 3.43 -6.85 2.48
CA ALA A 110 3.56 -6.14 1.22
C ALA A 110 4.18 -7.07 0.18
N LEU A 111 3.36 -7.55 -0.75
CA LEU A 111 3.81 -8.34 -1.89
C LEU A 111 3.94 -7.44 -3.11
N ASN A 112 5.08 -7.52 -3.79
CA ASN A 112 5.23 -7.06 -5.16
C ASN A 112 5.81 -8.16 -6.04
N MET A 113 5.50 -8.07 -7.33
CA MET A 113 6.05 -8.95 -8.36
C MET A 113 6.05 -8.26 -9.72
N VAL A 114 6.93 -8.70 -10.61
CA VAL A 114 6.87 -8.32 -12.03
C VAL A 114 5.62 -8.93 -12.65
N ILE A 115 4.90 -8.12 -13.42
CA ILE A 115 3.72 -8.54 -14.19
C ILE A 115 4.14 -8.63 -15.66
N GLN A 116 4.16 -9.84 -16.20
CA GLN A 116 4.49 -10.09 -17.61
C GLN A 116 3.25 -9.99 -18.49
N SER A 117 2.07 -10.35 -17.95
CA SER A 117 0.79 -10.21 -18.63
C SER A 117 -0.36 -10.04 -17.64
N GLU A 118 -1.54 -9.63 -18.14
CA GLU A 118 -2.75 -9.52 -17.31
C GLU A 118 -3.12 -10.83 -16.59
N LYS A 119 -2.68 -11.99 -17.10
CA LYS A 119 -2.89 -13.30 -16.46
C LYS A 119 -2.17 -13.43 -15.12
N ASP A 120 -1.16 -12.60 -14.85
CA ASP A 120 -0.42 -12.61 -13.59
C ASP A 120 -1.12 -11.76 -12.51
N LEU A 121 -2.10 -10.93 -12.89
CA LEU A 121 -2.77 -10.03 -11.96
C LEU A 121 -3.46 -10.74 -10.78
N PRO A 122 -4.10 -11.91 -10.93
CA PRO A 122 -4.62 -12.67 -9.80
C PRO A 122 -3.54 -13.19 -8.85
N LEU A 123 -2.34 -13.53 -9.36
CA LEU A 123 -1.26 -14.14 -8.58
C LEU A 123 -0.82 -13.29 -7.39
N ARG A 124 -0.89 -11.95 -7.51
CA ARG A 124 -0.55 -11.04 -6.40
C ARG A 124 -1.33 -11.35 -5.13
N ARG A 125 -2.64 -11.59 -5.26
CA ARG A 125 -3.52 -11.93 -4.13
C ARG A 125 -3.32 -13.38 -3.72
N GLU A 126 -3.29 -14.29 -4.68
CA GLU A 126 -3.16 -15.73 -4.41
C GLU A 126 -1.87 -16.06 -3.65
N LEU A 127 -0.73 -15.52 -4.07
CA LEU A 127 0.56 -15.75 -3.43
C LEU A 127 0.61 -15.16 -2.02
N ALA A 128 0.08 -13.96 -1.80
CA ALA A 128 0.04 -13.35 -0.48
C ALA A 128 -0.84 -14.15 0.50
N LEU A 129 -2.05 -14.53 0.07
CA LEU A 129 -2.95 -15.32 0.92
C LEU A 129 -2.39 -16.72 1.16
N THR A 130 -1.76 -17.34 0.16
CA THR A 130 -1.07 -18.63 0.33
C THR A 130 0.05 -18.53 1.35
N ALA A 131 0.86 -17.47 1.31
CA ALA A 131 1.92 -17.25 2.30
C ALA A 131 1.36 -17.07 3.71
N LEU A 132 0.26 -16.33 3.88
CA LEU A 132 -0.40 -16.16 5.17
C LEU A 132 -0.96 -17.48 5.71
N LYS A 133 -1.58 -18.31 4.85
CA LYS A 133 -2.06 -19.66 5.20
C LYS A 133 -0.92 -20.58 5.62
N LEU A 134 0.17 -20.62 4.84
CA LEU A 134 1.35 -21.43 5.16
C LEU A 134 2.03 -21.03 6.47
N LYS A 135 1.85 -19.78 6.90
CA LYS A 135 2.31 -19.28 8.20
C LYS A 135 1.31 -19.49 9.34
N GLY A 136 0.14 -20.07 9.06
CA GLY A 136 -0.92 -20.29 10.05
C GLY A 136 -1.58 -19.02 10.55
N ILE A 137 -1.50 -17.92 9.79
CA ILE A 137 -2.07 -16.63 10.17
C ILE A 137 -3.57 -16.58 9.83
N ILE A 138 -3.95 -17.18 8.70
CA ILE A 138 -5.34 -17.34 8.23
C ILE A 138 -5.57 -18.77 7.76
N GLU A 139 -6.83 -19.19 7.71
CA GLU A 139 -7.28 -20.50 7.20
C GLU A 139 -7.35 -20.53 5.66
#